data_AF-A0A835Z5K9-F1
#
_entry.id   AF-A0A835Z5K9-F1
#
_cell.length_a   1.000
_cell.length_b   1.000
_cell.length_c   1.000
_cell.angle_alpha   90.00
_cell.angle_beta   90.00
_cell.angle_gamma   90.00
#
_symmetry.space_group_name_H-M   'P 1'
#
loop_
_entity.id
_entity.type
_entity.pdbx_description
1 polymer ?
#
loop_
_entity_poly.entity_id
_entity_poly.type
_entity_poly.pdbx_seq_one_letter_code
_entity_poly.pdbx_strand_id
1 'polypeptide(L)'
;MARAQTGSAPYLFVQPPHMSGGTLKDYQVEGVRWLINLFQNGVSGILADEMGLGKTVQVIGLLVGLRDMNVCGPFMICAPLATLPNWVSEIRKWCPGLRVILYHGSKAEREALRKGPLNPARATDMKFPVVVTSYEICINDRAHLQHYPWKYMVVDEGQRVKNKDCRLVRELKLLPAQSRLLLSGTPIQNTLEELWSLLNFVNPEIFDDLTVFRSWFGFRNIGKDISVDQIVSDEEQANVVSQLHEILRPFLLRRLKRDVLQNEMPPKREVLVYAGMTRLQRTYYSLVEAGTLRDTLCELGIEGAADISQINSNMNQRKVCQHPYLFGEPRDKTGEYVGVSNPETLVAASGKLALLDRLLKRLKQQGHKVLLFSQMTSMLTILEDYLRHRDWGYCRIDGTSALIDRQASIDAFNNGETNDDLFVFLLSTRAGGLGINLTAADTVVIFDSDWNPHQDSQAQDRCHRIGQQHPVVVYRLLTLSSVEIDMMEKQISKKKLERMAVAGGDFRKVGQRSRGALTSQALRGLLADDIANLQQRAAAGAGSSAGAISEEELEMVLDRQLIFGDDPVYLARGGVPAPDGKTIPKEGHMYDVVDASIDSILDEMAK
;
A
#
# COMPACT_ATOMS: atom_id res chain seq x y z
N MET A 1 -41.66 -38.00 -3.28
CA MET A 1 -40.62 -38.67 -2.47
C MET A 1 -39.29 -38.58 -3.20
N ALA A 2 -38.55 -37.49 -3.01
CA ALA A 2 -37.20 -37.32 -3.54
C ALA A 2 -36.24 -37.36 -2.36
N ARG A 3 -35.31 -38.33 -2.37
CA ARG A 3 -34.30 -38.53 -1.34
C ARG A 3 -33.39 -37.31 -1.28
N ALA A 4 -33.37 -36.64 -0.14
CA ALA A 4 -32.29 -35.75 0.25
C ALA A 4 -30.98 -36.56 0.27
N GLN A 5 -30.01 -36.17 -0.56
CA GLN A 5 -28.64 -36.66 -0.43
C GLN A 5 -27.98 -35.90 0.72
N THR A 6 -27.86 -36.60 1.84
CA THR A 6 -27.08 -36.23 3.01
C THR A 6 -25.59 -36.36 2.73
N GLY A 7 -24.84 -35.29 3.04
CA GLY A 7 -23.43 -35.31 3.44
C GLY A 7 -22.41 -35.76 2.40
N SER A 8 -21.88 -34.84 1.59
CA SER A 8 -20.53 -34.98 1.08
C SER A 8 -19.54 -34.59 2.20
N ALA A 9 -18.66 -35.51 2.56
CA ALA A 9 -17.49 -35.19 3.37
C ALA A 9 -16.72 -34.03 2.68
N PRO A 10 -16.12 -33.07 3.42
CA PRO A 10 -15.37 -32.01 2.79
C PRO A 10 -14.16 -32.64 2.10
N TYR A 11 -14.22 -32.81 0.79
CA TYR A 11 -13.02 -33.03 0.00
C TYR A 11 -12.06 -31.88 0.36
N LEU A 12 -10.95 -32.22 1.02
CA LEU A 12 -9.81 -31.31 1.16
C LEU A 12 -9.44 -30.93 -0.26
N PHE A 13 -9.75 -29.70 -0.65
CA PHE A 13 -9.26 -29.16 -1.90
C PHE A 13 -7.74 -29.13 -1.77
N VAL A 14 -7.03 -29.88 -2.60
CA VAL A 14 -5.56 -29.92 -2.60
C VAL A 14 -5.06 -28.94 -3.64
N GLN A 15 -3.87 -28.38 -3.44
CA GLN A 15 -3.19 -27.57 -4.45
C GLN A 15 -3.25 -28.25 -5.83
N PRO A 16 -3.52 -27.50 -6.92
CA PRO A 16 -3.55 -28.07 -8.26
C PRO A 16 -2.24 -28.81 -8.58
N PRO A 17 -2.29 -30.07 -9.08
CA PRO A 17 -1.13 -30.94 -9.21
C PRO A 17 -0.06 -30.38 -10.17
N HIS A 18 -0.46 -29.53 -11.12
CA HIS A 18 0.44 -28.90 -12.10
C HIS A 18 1.15 -27.64 -11.57
N MET A 19 0.91 -27.25 -10.32
CA MET A 19 1.60 -26.15 -9.66
C MET A 19 2.82 -26.69 -8.91
N SER A 20 4.00 -26.68 -9.55
CA SER A 20 5.21 -27.36 -9.08
C SER A 20 6.27 -26.44 -8.45
N GLY A 21 6.10 -25.13 -8.53
CA GLY A 21 7.10 -24.16 -8.04
C GLY A 21 7.12 -23.88 -6.54
N GLY A 22 6.31 -24.59 -5.76
CA GLY A 22 6.21 -24.42 -4.31
C GLY A 22 4.91 -25.00 -3.76
N THR A 23 4.66 -24.81 -2.45
CA THR A 23 3.44 -25.27 -1.77
C THR A 23 2.59 -24.08 -1.36
N LEU A 24 1.28 -24.14 -1.67
CA LEU A 24 0.28 -23.18 -1.21
C LEU A 24 0.05 -23.34 0.29
N LYS A 25 -0.12 -22.21 0.99
CA LYS A 25 -0.57 -22.19 2.38
C LYS A 25 -2.06 -22.55 2.47
N ASP A 26 -2.51 -23.04 3.62
CA ASP A 26 -3.89 -23.51 3.80
C ASP A 26 -4.94 -22.46 3.40
N TYR A 27 -4.76 -21.21 3.85
CA TYR A 27 -5.66 -20.13 3.43
C TYR A 27 -5.58 -19.88 1.92
N GLN A 28 -4.42 -20.01 1.28
CA GLN A 28 -4.31 -19.84 -0.17
C GLN A 28 -5.07 -20.94 -0.91
N VAL A 29 -5.00 -22.18 -0.41
CA VAL A 29 -5.76 -23.32 -0.92
C VAL A 29 -7.26 -23.08 -0.81
N GLU A 30 -7.74 -22.60 0.35
CA GLU A 30 -9.14 -22.19 0.54
C GLU A 30 -9.54 -21.05 -0.40
N GLY A 31 -8.64 -20.09 -0.63
CA GLY A 31 -8.86 -18.98 -1.55
C GLY A 31 -9.01 -19.45 -3.00
N VAL A 32 -8.14 -20.36 -3.46
CA VAL A 32 -8.24 -20.98 -4.79
C VAL A 32 -9.55 -21.75 -4.91
N ARG A 33 -9.93 -22.53 -3.89
CA ARG A 33 -11.21 -23.25 -3.86
C ARG A 33 -12.39 -22.28 -3.99
N TRP A 34 -12.38 -21.18 -3.24
CA TRP A 34 -13.41 -20.15 -3.30
C TRP A 34 -13.51 -19.55 -4.71
N LEU A 35 -12.38 -19.22 -5.34
CA LEU A 35 -12.34 -18.69 -6.71
C LEU A 35 -12.89 -19.68 -7.75
N ILE A 36 -12.57 -20.96 -7.62
CA ILE A 36 -13.10 -22.01 -8.53
C ILE A 36 -14.61 -22.18 -8.34
N ASN A 37 -15.09 -22.17 -7.10
CA ASN A 37 -16.53 -22.24 -6.81
C ASN A 37 -17.28 -21.06 -7.42
N LEU A 38 -16.73 -19.84 -7.37
CA LEU A 38 -17.32 -18.68 -8.03
C LEU A 38 -17.47 -18.92 -9.54
N PHE A 39 -16.40 -19.37 -10.20
CA PHE A 39 -16.42 -19.67 -11.62
C PHE A 39 -17.46 -20.74 -11.99
N GLN A 40 -17.53 -21.83 -11.24
CA GLN A 40 -18.49 -22.92 -11.46
C GLN A 40 -19.95 -22.45 -11.33
N ASN A 41 -20.21 -21.48 -10.45
CA ASN A 41 -21.53 -20.88 -10.28
C ASN A 41 -21.82 -19.75 -11.28
N GLY A 42 -20.89 -19.43 -12.19
CA GLY A 42 -21.04 -18.35 -13.16
C GLY A 42 -20.97 -16.95 -12.54
N VAL A 43 -20.41 -16.83 -11.33
CA VAL A 43 -20.34 -15.59 -10.57
C VAL A 43 -18.91 -15.04 -10.58
N SER A 44 -18.79 -13.73 -10.68
CA SER A 44 -17.51 -13.02 -10.60
C SER A 44 -17.27 -12.52 -9.16
N GLY A 45 -16.01 -12.32 -8.76
CA GLY A 45 -15.66 -12.01 -7.37
C GLY A 45 -14.57 -10.95 -7.18
N ILE A 46 -14.33 -10.62 -5.91
CA ILE A 46 -13.32 -9.68 -5.43
C ILE A 46 -12.44 -10.39 -4.39
N LEU A 47 -11.15 -10.56 -4.70
CA LEU A 47 -10.15 -11.02 -3.74
C LEU A 47 -9.49 -9.80 -3.09
N ALA A 48 -9.97 -9.48 -1.89
CA ALA A 48 -9.59 -8.31 -1.10
C ALA A 48 -8.72 -8.64 0.12
N ASP A 49 -8.01 -9.78 0.06
CA ASP A 49 -6.96 -10.15 1.02
C ASP A 49 -5.95 -9.02 1.22
N GLU A 50 -5.45 -8.89 2.45
CA GLU A 50 -4.37 -7.97 2.78
C GLU A 50 -3.16 -8.15 1.84
N MET A 51 -2.42 -7.06 1.62
CA MET A 51 -1.22 -7.09 0.79
C MET A 51 -0.20 -8.07 1.37
N GLY A 52 0.59 -8.73 0.53
CA GLY A 52 1.56 -9.74 0.96
C GLY A 52 0.99 -11.15 1.21
N LEU A 53 -0.33 -11.36 1.22
CA LEU A 53 -0.95 -12.70 1.36
C LEU A 53 -0.89 -13.59 0.11
N GLY A 54 -0.18 -13.18 -0.95
CA GLY A 54 0.02 -14.01 -2.14
C GLY A 54 -1.19 -14.10 -3.08
N LYS A 55 -1.93 -13.00 -3.29
CA LYS A 55 -3.03 -12.93 -4.26
C LYS A 55 -2.63 -13.39 -5.66
N THR A 56 -1.44 -13.02 -6.12
CA THR A 56 -0.85 -13.47 -7.40
C THR A 56 -0.80 -15.00 -7.49
N VAL A 57 -0.31 -15.65 -6.45
CA VAL A 57 -0.18 -17.11 -6.39
C VAL A 57 -1.56 -17.79 -6.34
N GLN A 58 -2.52 -17.22 -5.62
CA GLN A 58 -3.91 -17.71 -5.62
C GLN A 58 -4.55 -17.60 -7.02
N VAL A 59 -4.31 -16.53 -7.77
CA VAL A 59 -4.78 -16.40 -9.16
C VAL A 59 -4.09 -17.43 -10.06
N ILE A 60 -2.80 -17.68 -9.91
CA ILE A 60 -2.11 -18.73 -10.65
C ILE A 60 -2.76 -20.09 -10.34
N GLY A 61 -3.02 -20.38 -9.06
CA GLY A 61 -3.73 -21.58 -8.63
C GLY A 61 -5.11 -21.72 -9.26
N LEU A 62 -5.87 -20.62 -9.35
CA LEU A 62 -7.15 -20.59 -10.08
C LEU A 62 -6.95 -20.94 -11.56
N LEU A 63 -6.03 -20.30 -12.27
CA LEU A 63 -5.82 -20.53 -13.70
C LEU A 63 -5.39 -21.98 -13.99
N VAL A 64 -4.54 -22.55 -13.14
CA VAL A 64 -4.14 -23.96 -13.24
C VAL A 64 -5.33 -24.87 -12.94
N GLY A 65 -6.10 -24.62 -11.86
CA GLY A 65 -7.29 -25.40 -11.54
C GLY A 65 -8.34 -25.38 -12.67
N LEU A 66 -8.53 -24.25 -13.34
CA LEU A 66 -9.41 -24.16 -14.51
C LEU A 66 -8.88 -24.98 -15.70
N ARG A 67 -7.56 -25.00 -15.93
CA ARG A 67 -6.94 -25.84 -16.96
C ARG A 67 -7.14 -27.32 -16.67
N ASP A 68 -7.01 -27.73 -15.41
CA ASP A 68 -7.20 -29.11 -14.96
C ASP A 68 -8.66 -29.54 -15.12
N MET A 69 -9.60 -28.59 -15.04
CA MET A 69 -11.01 -28.77 -15.39
C MET A 69 -11.31 -28.70 -16.90
N ASN A 70 -10.28 -28.73 -17.76
CA ASN A 70 -10.38 -28.62 -19.22
C ASN A 70 -10.98 -27.29 -19.74
N VAL A 71 -10.82 -26.19 -19.01
CA VAL A 71 -11.18 -24.86 -19.50
C VAL A 71 -10.04 -24.31 -20.37
N CYS A 72 -10.30 -24.18 -21.68
CA CYS A 72 -9.28 -23.80 -22.66
C CYS A 72 -8.78 -22.33 -22.58
N GLY A 73 -9.40 -21.47 -21.79
CA GLY A 73 -9.18 -20.03 -21.89
C GLY A 73 -9.90 -19.43 -23.12
N PRO A 74 -9.50 -18.23 -23.59
CA PRO A 74 -8.30 -17.50 -23.20
C PRO A 74 -8.45 -16.79 -21.85
N PHE A 75 -7.31 -16.58 -21.17
CA PHE A 75 -7.23 -15.92 -19.86
C PHE A 75 -6.41 -14.63 -19.96
N MET A 76 -6.91 -13.55 -19.36
CA MET A 76 -6.28 -12.23 -19.37
C MET A 76 -5.99 -11.73 -17.97
N ILE A 77 -4.82 -11.13 -17.78
CA ILE A 77 -4.44 -10.40 -16.58
C ILE A 77 -4.11 -8.97 -16.98
N CYS A 78 -4.86 -8.03 -16.41
CA CYS A 78 -4.69 -6.59 -16.59
C CYS A 78 -4.18 -6.00 -15.28
N ALA A 79 -2.98 -5.41 -15.28
CA ALA A 79 -2.34 -4.92 -14.06
C ALA A 79 -1.52 -3.64 -14.31
N PRO A 80 -1.07 -2.91 -13.28
CA PRO A 80 -0.19 -1.77 -13.47
C PRO A 80 1.10 -2.17 -14.19
N LEU A 81 1.63 -1.28 -15.04
CA LEU A 81 2.86 -1.53 -15.81
C LEU A 81 4.02 -2.05 -14.94
N ALA A 82 4.16 -1.50 -13.72
CA ALA A 82 5.19 -1.87 -12.76
C ALA A 82 5.11 -3.32 -12.25
N THR A 83 3.94 -3.97 -12.31
CA THR A 83 3.74 -5.33 -11.75
C THR A 83 3.78 -6.42 -12.81
N LEU A 84 3.73 -6.09 -14.10
CA LEU A 84 3.68 -7.07 -15.19
C LEU A 84 4.88 -8.03 -15.21
N PRO A 85 6.15 -7.59 -15.02
CA PRO A 85 7.28 -8.51 -14.98
C PRO A 85 7.16 -9.53 -13.84
N ASN A 86 6.69 -9.08 -12.67
CA ASN A 86 6.45 -9.95 -11.52
C ASN A 86 5.37 -10.99 -11.82
N TRP A 87 4.25 -10.60 -12.46
CA TRP A 87 3.21 -11.55 -12.89
C TRP A 87 3.77 -12.64 -13.83
N VAL A 88 4.57 -12.25 -14.83
CA VAL A 88 5.17 -13.18 -15.77
C VAL A 88 6.17 -14.12 -15.07
N SER A 89 7.01 -13.57 -14.18
CA SER A 89 7.99 -14.34 -13.40
C SER A 89 7.31 -15.36 -12.49
N GLU A 90 6.30 -14.93 -11.72
CA GLU A 90 5.57 -15.81 -10.80
C GLU A 90 4.81 -16.92 -11.55
N ILE A 91 4.18 -16.63 -12.71
CA ILE A 91 3.54 -17.68 -13.52
C ILE A 91 4.58 -18.71 -13.97
N ARG A 92 5.73 -18.28 -14.48
CA ARG A 92 6.81 -19.17 -14.93
C ARG A 92 7.39 -19.99 -13.77
N LYS A 93 7.53 -19.38 -12.59
CA LYS A 93 8.03 -20.03 -11.38
C LYS A 93 7.06 -21.09 -10.86
N TRP A 94 5.80 -20.72 -10.64
CA TRP A 94 4.82 -21.59 -10.00
C TRP A 94 4.24 -22.66 -10.94
N CYS A 95 4.16 -22.38 -12.24
CA CYS A 95 3.71 -23.35 -13.24
C CYS A 95 4.47 -23.17 -14.57
N PRO A 96 5.67 -23.78 -14.72
CA PRO A 96 6.47 -23.70 -15.95
C PRO A 96 5.76 -24.22 -17.20
N GLY A 97 4.80 -25.14 -17.04
CA GLY A 97 3.99 -25.68 -18.13
C GLY A 97 2.93 -24.71 -18.66
N LEU A 98 2.57 -23.67 -17.89
CA LEU A 98 1.59 -22.67 -18.30
C LEU A 98 2.27 -21.59 -19.16
N ARG A 99 1.96 -21.56 -20.46
CA ARG A 99 2.50 -20.53 -21.35
C ARG A 99 1.95 -19.16 -20.96
N VAL A 100 2.83 -18.18 -20.84
CA VAL A 100 2.49 -16.78 -20.52
C VAL A 100 3.17 -15.84 -21.51
N ILE A 101 2.44 -14.84 -22.00
CA ILE A 101 2.96 -13.81 -22.90
C ILE A 101 2.64 -12.44 -22.34
N LEU A 102 3.68 -11.59 -22.27
CA LEU A 102 3.54 -10.17 -22.01
C LEU A 102 3.09 -9.48 -23.30
N TYR A 103 1.88 -8.93 -23.29
CA TYR A 103 1.34 -8.16 -24.39
C TYR A 103 1.59 -6.67 -24.16
N HIS A 104 2.77 -6.22 -24.59
CA HIS A 104 3.24 -4.84 -24.44
C HIS A 104 4.24 -4.52 -25.57
N GLY A 105 4.78 -3.31 -25.60
CA GLY A 105 5.78 -2.89 -26.58
C GLY A 105 5.19 -1.96 -27.64
N SER A 106 5.87 -1.82 -28.77
CA SER A 106 5.45 -1.04 -29.93
C SER A 106 4.22 -1.64 -30.63
N LYS A 107 3.57 -0.85 -31.47
CA LYS A 107 2.40 -1.32 -32.25
C LYS A 107 2.77 -2.51 -33.16
N ALA A 108 3.96 -2.50 -33.75
CA ALA A 108 4.45 -3.55 -34.63
C ALA A 108 4.70 -4.86 -33.88
N GLU A 109 5.33 -4.81 -32.70
CA GLU A 109 5.55 -5.99 -31.85
C GLU A 109 4.23 -6.61 -31.41
N ARG A 110 3.26 -5.79 -30.98
CA ARG A 110 1.92 -6.26 -30.59
C ARG A 110 1.17 -6.88 -31.77
N GLU A 111 1.33 -6.34 -32.98
CA GLU A 111 0.76 -6.92 -34.18
C GLU A 111 1.39 -8.28 -34.52
N ALA A 112 2.71 -8.41 -34.40
CA ALA A 112 3.41 -9.67 -34.57
C ALA A 112 2.92 -10.74 -33.57
N LEU A 113 2.71 -10.36 -32.31
CA LEU A 113 2.13 -11.25 -31.29
C LEU A 113 0.73 -11.75 -31.70
N ARG A 114 -0.14 -10.86 -32.16
CA ARG A 114 -1.51 -11.21 -32.63
C ARG A 114 -1.51 -12.08 -33.89
N LYS A 115 -0.53 -11.92 -34.77
CA LYS A 115 -0.41 -12.77 -35.98
C LYS A 115 0.18 -14.14 -35.67
N GLY A 116 1.05 -14.23 -34.66
CA GLY A 116 1.73 -15.45 -34.25
C GLY A 116 1.08 -16.14 -33.04
N PRO A 117 1.71 -16.06 -31.85
CA PRO A 117 1.33 -16.89 -30.70
C PRO A 117 -0.02 -16.51 -30.06
N LEU A 118 -0.51 -15.29 -30.28
CA LEU A 118 -1.81 -14.80 -29.81
C LEU A 118 -2.85 -14.76 -30.93
N ASN A 119 -2.76 -15.61 -31.95
CA ASN A 119 -3.77 -15.59 -33.01
C ASN A 119 -5.19 -15.84 -32.45
N PRO A 120 -6.17 -14.95 -32.68
CA PRO A 120 -7.54 -15.14 -32.20
C PRO A 120 -8.20 -16.44 -32.62
N ALA A 121 -7.85 -16.98 -33.80
CA ALA A 121 -8.35 -18.28 -34.27
C ALA A 121 -7.92 -19.46 -33.38
N ARG A 122 -6.88 -19.27 -32.57
CA ARG A 122 -6.33 -20.25 -31.63
C ARG A 122 -6.73 -19.98 -30.18
N ALA A 123 -7.61 -19.00 -29.93
CA ALA A 123 -7.98 -18.55 -28.60
C ALA A 123 -8.55 -19.69 -27.72
N THR A 124 -9.15 -20.70 -28.34
CA THR A 124 -9.75 -21.87 -27.69
C THR A 124 -8.78 -23.07 -27.59
N ASP A 125 -7.52 -22.94 -28.00
CA ASP A 125 -6.51 -23.98 -27.84
C ASP A 125 -6.19 -24.16 -26.34
N MET A 126 -6.08 -25.41 -25.87
CA MET A 126 -5.61 -25.69 -24.50
C MET A 126 -4.20 -25.14 -24.21
N LYS A 127 -3.39 -24.93 -25.27
CA LYS A 127 -2.06 -24.35 -25.15
C LYS A 127 -2.06 -22.82 -25.28
N PHE A 128 -3.20 -22.17 -25.52
CA PHE A 128 -3.25 -20.71 -25.68
C PHE A 128 -2.67 -20.03 -24.42
N PRO A 129 -1.71 -19.09 -24.58
CA PRO A 129 -1.01 -18.53 -23.44
C PRO A 129 -1.92 -17.62 -22.60
N VAL A 130 -1.62 -17.51 -21.31
CA VAL A 130 -2.14 -16.44 -20.46
C VAL A 130 -1.59 -15.12 -20.94
N VAL A 131 -2.46 -14.14 -21.18
CA VAL A 131 -2.08 -12.82 -21.68
C VAL A 131 -1.97 -11.85 -20.51
N VAL A 132 -0.78 -11.30 -20.29
CA VAL A 132 -0.51 -10.29 -19.26
C VAL A 132 -0.31 -8.93 -19.94
N THR A 133 -1.02 -7.89 -19.52
CA THR A 133 -0.97 -6.56 -20.17
C THR A 133 -1.23 -5.41 -19.18
N SER A 134 -0.85 -4.19 -19.58
CA SER A 134 -1.14 -2.96 -18.81
C SER A 134 -2.52 -2.39 -19.10
N TYR A 135 -3.01 -1.51 -18.22
CA TYR A 135 -4.26 -0.77 -18.43
C TYR A 135 -4.24 0.10 -19.69
N GLU A 136 -3.10 0.76 -19.97
CA GLU A 136 -2.95 1.65 -21.12
C GLU A 136 -3.06 0.86 -22.43
N ILE A 137 -2.46 -0.34 -22.48
CA ILE A 137 -2.59 -1.23 -23.63
C ILE A 137 -4.01 -1.77 -23.76
N CYS A 138 -4.69 -2.09 -22.65
CA CYS A 138 -6.11 -2.48 -22.69
C CYS A 138 -6.99 -1.42 -23.35
N ILE A 139 -6.73 -0.14 -23.07
CA ILE A 139 -7.44 0.99 -23.70
C ILE A 139 -7.04 1.12 -25.17
N ASN A 140 -5.73 1.17 -25.47
CA ASN A 140 -5.22 1.47 -26.80
C ASN A 140 -5.53 0.35 -27.82
N ASP A 141 -5.48 -0.90 -27.38
CA ASP A 141 -5.66 -2.08 -28.23
C ASP A 141 -7.03 -2.77 -28.00
N ARG A 142 -7.98 -2.11 -27.32
CA ARG A 142 -9.34 -2.63 -27.05
C ARG A 142 -10.01 -3.20 -28.30
N ALA A 143 -9.88 -2.51 -29.44
CA ALA A 143 -10.42 -2.95 -30.73
C ALA A 143 -9.90 -4.31 -31.19
N HIS A 144 -8.69 -4.69 -30.79
CA HIS A 144 -8.12 -5.99 -31.10
C HIS A 144 -8.46 -7.02 -30.02
N LEU A 145 -8.37 -6.62 -28.74
CA LEU A 145 -8.61 -7.49 -27.59
C LEU A 145 -10.07 -7.96 -27.46
N GLN A 146 -11.04 -7.23 -28.03
CA GLN A 146 -12.44 -7.63 -28.04
C GLN A 146 -12.73 -8.88 -28.89
N HIS A 147 -11.83 -9.27 -29.80
CA HIS A 147 -12.02 -10.44 -30.66
C HIS A 147 -11.75 -11.78 -29.94
N TYR A 148 -11.20 -11.75 -28.73
CA TYR A 148 -10.96 -12.96 -27.94
C TYR A 148 -12.15 -13.22 -27.01
N PRO A 149 -12.70 -14.44 -26.99
CA PRO A 149 -13.81 -14.79 -26.10
C PRO A 149 -13.29 -15.11 -24.69
N TRP A 150 -12.85 -14.10 -23.94
CA TRP A 150 -12.17 -14.31 -22.65
C TRP A 150 -13.02 -15.16 -21.68
N LYS A 151 -12.43 -16.24 -21.18
CA LYS A 151 -13.06 -17.07 -20.16
C LYS A 151 -12.92 -16.46 -18.77
N TYR A 152 -11.78 -15.83 -18.54
CA TYR A 152 -11.50 -15.20 -17.26
C TYR A 152 -10.65 -13.95 -17.47
N MET A 153 -11.08 -12.84 -16.88
CA MET A 153 -10.33 -11.59 -16.84
C MET A 153 -10.01 -11.24 -15.39
N VAL A 154 -8.72 -11.14 -15.08
CA VAL A 154 -8.23 -10.69 -13.78
C VAL A 154 -7.78 -9.25 -13.91
N VAL A 155 -8.27 -8.39 -13.03
CA VAL A 155 -7.83 -7.00 -12.92
C VAL A 155 -7.15 -6.82 -11.57
N ASP A 156 -5.84 -6.63 -11.60
CA ASP A 156 -5.03 -6.35 -10.41
C ASP A 156 -5.24 -4.89 -9.96
N GLU A 157 -4.86 -4.56 -8.72
CA GLU A 157 -4.97 -3.21 -8.12
C GLU A 157 -6.29 -2.49 -8.46
N GLY A 158 -7.41 -3.17 -8.15
CA GLY A 158 -8.78 -2.78 -8.49
C GLY A 158 -9.21 -1.38 -8.03
N GLN A 159 -8.46 -0.71 -7.15
CA GLN A 159 -8.63 0.71 -6.86
C GLN A 159 -8.49 1.62 -8.10
N ARG A 160 -7.84 1.15 -9.18
CA ARG A 160 -7.79 1.87 -10.47
C ARG A 160 -9.16 1.91 -11.18
N VAL A 161 -10.10 1.06 -10.77
CA VAL A 161 -11.45 0.88 -11.33
C VAL A 161 -12.53 1.60 -10.48
N LYS A 162 -12.12 2.41 -9.48
CA LYS A 162 -13.03 3.11 -8.54
C LYS A 162 -14.12 3.95 -9.19
N ASN A 163 -13.76 4.69 -10.24
CA ASN A 163 -14.68 5.60 -10.89
C ASN A 163 -15.34 4.92 -12.09
N LYS A 164 -16.66 4.67 -12.04
CA LYS A 164 -17.45 4.12 -13.14
C LYS A 164 -17.31 4.88 -14.46
N ASP A 165 -17.01 6.17 -14.38
CA ASP A 165 -16.87 7.07 -15.54
C ASP A 165 -15.45 7.12 -16.09
N CYS A 166 -14.50 6.45 -15.42
CA CYS A 166 -13.14 6.33 -15.93
C CYS A 166 -13.12 5.56 -17.26
N ARG A 167 -12.36 6.10 -18.22
CA ARG A 167 -12.15 5.51 -19.55
C ARG A 167 -11.75 4.04 -19.47
N LEU A 168 -10.90 3.68 -18.50
CA LEU A 168 -10.46 2.30 -18.29
C LEU A 168 -11.64 1.33 -18.07
N VAL A 169 -12.57 1.68 -17.18
CA VAL A 169 -13.72 0.83 -16.84
C VAL A 169 -14.61 0.63 -18.07
N ARG A 170 -14.85 1.71 -18.82
CA ARG A 170 -15.65 1.69 -20.05
C ARG A 170 -15.03 0.76 -21.10
N GLU A 171 -13.73 0.89 -21.35
CA GLU A 171 -13.03 0.05 -22.34
C GLU A 171 -12.95 -1.43 -21.90
N LEU A 172 -12.71 -1.70 -20.61
CA LEU A 172 -12.67 -3.08 -20.09
C LEU A 172 -14.03 -3.76 -20.13
N LYS A 173 -15.14 -3.04 -19.91
CA LYS A 173 -16.50 -3.59 -20.02
C LYS A 173 -16.88 -3.99 -21.44
N LEU A 174 -16.25 -3.40 -22.46
CA LEU A 174 -16.47 -3.77 -23.86
C LEU A 174 -15.75 -5.07 -24.26
N LEU A 175 -14.81 -5.54 -23.45
CA LEU A 175 -14.15 -6.82 -23.70
C LEU A 175 -15.06 -7.97 -23.22
N PRO A 176 -15.39 -8.95 -24.09
CA PRO A 176 -16.25 -10.05 -23.70
C PRO A 176 -15.50 -10.97 -22.73
N ALA A 177 -16.00 -11.08 -21.50
CA ALA A 177 -15.44 -11.95 -20.46
C ALA A 177 -16.55 -12.72 -19.74
N GLN A 178 -16.44 -14.05 -19.68
CA GLN A 178 -17.40 -14.91 -18.97
C GLN A 178 -17.34 -14.68 -17.46
N SER A 179 -16.15 -14.51 -16.89
CA SER A 179 -15.96 -14.22 -15.47
C SER A 179 -14.87 -13.17 -15.27
N ARG A 180 -15.05 -12.35 -14.25
CA ARG A 180 -14.13 -11.28 -13.84
C ARG A 180 -13.68 -11.48 -12.40
N LEU A 181 -12.44 -11.10 -12.13
CA LEU A 181 -11.90 -11.07 -10.78
C LEU A 181 -11.18 -9.74 -10.56
N LEU A 182 -11.55 -9.06 -9.49
CA LEU A 182 -10.81 -7.91 -9.00
C LEU A 182 -9.89 -8.32 -7.85
N LEU A 183 -8.63 -7.89 -7.92
CA LEU A 183 -7.70 -8.01 -6.80
C LEU A 183 -7.54 -6.64 -6.16
N SER A 184 -7.68 -6.57 -4.83
CA SER A 184 -7.43 -5.34 -4.08
C SER A 184 -6.67 -5.65 -2.80
N GLY A 185 -5.72 -4.78 -2.44
CA GLY A 185 -5.06 -4.82 -1.13
C GLY A 185 -5.78 -4.01 -0.05
N THR A 186 -6.59 -3.03 -0.47
CA THR A 186 -7.27 -2.08 0.41
C THR A 186 -8.74 -2.49 0.55
N PRO A 187 -9.28 -2.60 1.77
CA PRO A 187 -10.71 -2.87 1.95
C PRO A 187 -11.54 -1.71 1.42
N ILE A 188 -12.78 -2.06 1.07
CA ILE A 188 -14.01 -1.25 0.98
C ILE A 188 -13.78 0.25 0.77
N GLN A 189 -14.15 0.67 -0.43
CA GLN A 189 -13.89 1.98 -0.99
C GLN A 189 -14.68 3.08 -0.27
N ASN A 190 -14.18 4.32 -0.33
CA ASN A 190 -14.55 5.41 0.58
C ASN A 190 -16.01 5.86 0.43
N THR A 191 -16.70 5.43 -0.62
CA THR A 191 -18.11 5.74 -0.87
C THR A 191 -18.85 4.49 -1.35
N LEU A 192 -20.16 4.47 -1.11
CA LEU A 192 -21.05 3.42 -1.62
C LEU A 192 -21.07 3.36 -3.16
N GLU A 193 -20.83 4.48 -3.82
CA GLU A 193 -20.73 4.56 -5.27
C GLU A 193 -19.48 3.89 -5.81
N GLU A 194 -18.34 4.07 -5.14
CA GLU A 194 -17.11 3.38 -5.48
C GLU A 194 -17.31 1.86 -5.33
N LEU A 195 -17.87 1.41 -4.20
CA LEU A 195 -18.21 0.01 -3.95
C LEU A 195 -19.16 -0.55 -5.03
N TRP A 196 -20.25 0.15 -5.33
CA TRP A 196 -21.17 -0.24 -6.40
C TRP A 196 -20.47 -0.30 -7.75
N SER A 197 -19.58 0.64 -8.06
CA SER A 197 -18.83 0.66 -9.32
C SER A 197 -17.98 -0.60 -9.50
N LEU A 198 -17.37 -1.10 -8.42
CA LEU A 198 -16.66 -2.39 -8.44
C LEU A 198 -17.61 -3.57 -8.64
N LEU A 199 -18.71 -3.62 -7.87
CA LEU A 199 -19.68 -4.71 -7.95
C LEU A 199 -20.32 -4.78 -9.33
N ASN A 200 -20.72 -3.65 -9.88
CA ASN A 200 -21.24 -3.52 -11.24
C ASN A 200 -20.19 -3.91 -12.29
N PHE A 201 -18.91 -3.60 -12.08
CA PHE A 201 -17.87 -4.08 -12.98
C PHE A 201 -17.75 -5.61 -12.96
N VAL A 202 -17.80 -6.22 -11.78
CA VAL A 202 -17.65 -7.67 -11.58
C VAL A 202 -18.90 -8.41 -12.09
N ASN A 203 -20.08 -8.03 -11.60
CA ASN A 203 -21.39 -8.63 -11.89
C ASN A 203 -22.39 -7.55 -12.37
N PRO A 204 -22.29 -7.06 -13.62
CA PRO A 204 -23.13 -5.98 -14.15
C PRO A 204 -24.61 -6.34 -14.23
N GLU A 205 -24.94 -7.63 -14.38
CA GLU A 205 -26.32 -8.12 -14.47
C GLU A 205 -27.04 -8.08 -13.12
N ILE A 206 -26.30 -8.21 -12.00
CA ILE A 206 -26.85 -8.18 -10.64
C ILE A 206 -26.94 -6.73 -10.13
N PHE A 207 -25.99 -5.89 -10.53
CA PHE A 207 -25.82 -4.54 -10.00
C PHE A 207 -25.92 -3.48 -11.12
N ASP A 208 -27.01 -3.48 -11.89
CA ASP A 208 -27.20 -2.59 -13.05
C ASP A 208 -27.64 -1.17 -12.68
N ASP A 209 -28.39 -1.00 -11.59
CA ASP A 209 -28.94 0.29 -11.15
C ASP A 209 -28.39 0.73 -9.78
N LEU A 210 -27.66 1.86 -9.79
CA LEU A 210 -27.14 2.51 -8.58
C LEU A 210 -28.26 3.04 -7.68
N THR A 211 -29.39 3.45 -8.23
CA THR A 211 -30.55 3.98 -7.50
C THR A 211 -31.21 2.87 -6.68
N VAL A 212 -31.40 1.70 -7.29
CA VAL A 212 -31.91 0.51 -6.60
C VAL A 212 -30.94 0.10 -5.49
N PHE A 213 -29.64 0.06 -5.79
CA PHE A 213 -28.62 -0.25 -4.78
C PHE A 213 -28.65 0.74 -3.61
N ARG A 214 -28.75 2.05 -3.86
CA ARG A 214 -28.90 3.06 -2.80
C ARG A 214 -30.19 2.89 -1.98
N SER A 215 -31.28 2.45 -2.62
CA SER A 215 -32.56 2.25 -1.95
C SER A 215 -32.52 1.10 -0.93
N TRP A 216 -31.68 0.08 -1.16
CA TRP A 216 -31.48 -1.03 -0.23
C TRP A 216 -30.91 -0.57 1.11
N PHE A 217 -30.22 0.57 1.14
CA PHE A 217 -29.62 1.16 2.34
C PHE A 217 -30.44 2.31 2.92
N GLY A 218 -31.70 2.48 2.49
CA GLY A 218 -32.64 3.38 3.16
C GLY A 218 -32.43 4.88 2.93
N PHE A 219 -31.57 5.30 1.98
CA PHE A 219 -31.41 6.72 1.63
C PHE A 219 -32.64 7.26 0.87
N ARG A 220 -33.73 7.52 1.60
CA ARG A 220 -34.98 8.03 1.04
C ARG A 220 -34.96 9.51 0.63
N ASN A 221 -33.90 10.25 0.95
CA ASN A 221 -33.78 11.67 0.59
C ASN A 221 -32.77 11.89 -0.54
N ILE A 222 -33.35 12.05 -1.73
CA ILE A 222 -32.73 12.19 -3.04
C ILE A 222 -32.16 13.61 -3.19
N GLY A 223 -30.89 13.74 -3.59
CA GLY A 223 -30.43 14.90 -4.36
C GLY A 223 -29.23 15.72 -3.84
N LYS A 224 -28.55 15.35 -2.76
CA LYS A 224 -27.26 15.95 -2.39
C LYS A 224 -26.18 14.88 -2.30
N ASP A 225 -24.95 15.24 -2.68
CA ASP A 225 -23.74 14.44 -2.44
C ASP A 225 -23.54 14.29 -0.93
N ILE A 226 -24.24 13.34 -0.34
CA ILE A 226 -24.13 13.03 1.08
C ILE A 226 -22.94 12.08 1.20
N SER A 227 -21.81 12.60 1.65
CA SER A 227 -20.75 11.79 2.24
C SER A 227 -21.34 10.97 3.38
N VAL A 228 -20.93 9.71 3.53
CA VAL A 228 -21.35 8.81 4.63
C VAL A 228 -21.27 9.51 5.99
N ASP A 229 -20.35 10.47 6.14
CA ASP A 229 -20.14 11.35 7.29
C ASP A 229 -21.35 12.23 7.69
N GLN A 230 -22.35 12.44 6.84
CA GLN A 230 -23.47 13.38 7.08
C GLN A 230 -24.81 12.71 7.41
N ILE A 231 -24.83 11.40 7.68
CA ILE A 231 -26.08 10.64 7.88
C ILE A 231 -26.28 10.33 9.37
N VAL A 232 -27.41 10.87 9.87
CA VAL A 232 -28.29 10.44 10.97
C VAL A 232 -27.79 9.23 11.79
N SER A 233 -27.69 9.43 13.11
CA SER A 233 -27.52 8.45 14.21
C SER A 233 -26.56 7.27 13.98
N ASP A 234 -25.62 7.10 14.90
CA ASP A 234 -24.60 6.05 14.88
C ASP A 234 -25.14 4.61 14.69
N GLU A 235 -26.39 4.37 15.11
CA GLU A 235 -27.06 3.07 14.96
C GLU A 235 -27.48 2.78 13.51
N GLU A 236 -27.89 3.80 12.74
CA GLU A 236 -28.30 3.62 11.34
C GLU A 236 -27.09 3.32 10.45
N GLN A 237 -25.96 4.00 10.68
CA GLN A 237 -24.71 3.71 9.98
C GLN A 237 -24.22 2.28 10.22
N ALA A 238 -24.25 1.81 11.47
CA ALA A 238 -23.85 0.44 11.80
C ALA A 238 -24.75 -0.62 11.14
N ASN A 239 -26.06 -0.36 11.09
CA ASN A 239 -27.02 -1.26 10.44
C ASN A 239 -26.82 -1.32 8.91
N VAL A 240 -26.59 -0.19 8.25
CA VAL A 240 -26.29 -0.12 6.81
C VAL A 240 -25.02 -0.89 6.48
N VAL A 241 -23.96 -0.72 7.28
CA VAL A 241 -22.69 -1.45 7.12
C VAL A 241 -22.91 -2.96 7.27
N SER A 242 -23.64 -3.40 8.27
CA SER A 242 -23.96 -4.82 8.48
C SER A 242 -24.72 -5.44 7.29
N GLN A 243 -25.72 -4.75 6.74
CA GLN A 243 -26.46 -5.20 5.56
C GLN A 243 -25.58 -5.27 4.30
N LEU A 244 -24.67 -4.30 4.12
CA LEU A 244 -23.66 -4.35 3.05
C LEU A 244 -22.81 -5.62 3.15
N HIS A 245 -22.35 -5.97 4.36
CA HIS A 245 -21.51 -7.14 4.56
C HIS A 245 -22.21 -8.45 4.19
N GLU A 246 -23.47 -8.62 4.56
CA GLU A 246 -24.24 -9.82 4.21
C GLU A 246 -24.41 -9.98 2.69
N ILE A 247 -24.66 -8.88 1.96
CA ILE A 247 -24.77 -8.90 0.49
C ILE A 247 -23.41 -9.17 -0.17
N LEU A 248 -22.32 -8.61 0.38
CA LEU A 248 -20.97 -8.71 -0.19
C LEU A 248 -20.30 -10.06 0.08
N ARG A 249 -20.64 -10.72 1.19
CA ARG A 249 -20.01 -11.95 1.67
C ARG A 249 -19.80 -13.05 0.61
N PRO A 250 -20.76 -13.37 -0.28
CA PRO A 250 -20.52 -14.38 -1.31
C PRO A 250 -19.54 -13.91 -2.40
N PHE A 251 -19.42 -12.61 -2.66
CA PHE A 251 -18.62 -12.06 -3.75
C PHE A 251 -17.25 -11.53 -3.32
N LEU A 252 -17.01 -11.38 -2.02
CA LEU A 252 -15.80 -10.78 -1.47
C LEU A 252 -15.12 -11.72 -0.48
N LEU A 253 -13.85 -12.05 -0.75
CA LEU A 253 -12.99 -12.75 0.19
C LEU A 253 -11.92 -11.80 0.71
N ARG A 254 -11.84 -11.64 2.03
CA ARG A 254 -10.83 -10.80 2.69
C ARG A 254 -10.30 -11.49 3.94
N ARG A 255 -8.97 -11.60 4.02
CA ARG A 255 -8.22 -12.08 5.19
C ARG A 255 -7.07 -11.13 5.52
N LEU A 256 -6.68 -11.10 6.79
CA LEU A 256 -5.54 -10.30 7.27
C LEU A 256 -4.29 -11.17 7.46
N LYS A 257 -3.10 -10.57 7.46
CA LYS A 257 -1.83 -11.27 7.73
C LYS A 257 -1.85 -11.95 9.09
N ARG A 258 -2.23 -11.22 10.12
CA ARG A 258 -2.38 -11.74 11.49
C ARG A 258 -3.43 -12.85 11.62
N ASP A 259 -4.33 -12.99 10.66
CA ASP A 259 -5.40 -13.98 10.72
C ASP A 259 -4.93 -15.35 10.23
N VAL A 260 -3.93 -15.36 9.35
CA VAL A 260 -3.54 -16.55 8.59
C VAL A 260 -2.04 -16.86 8.67
N LEU A 261 -1.23 -15.91 9.15
CA LEU A 261 0.25 -16.02 9.25
C LEU A 261 0.78 -15.78 10.67
N GLN A 262 -0.03 -16.00 11.72
CA GLN A 262 0.27 -15.66 13.13
C GLN A 262 1.70 -16.01 13.58
N ASN A 263 2.24 -17.14 13.11
CA ASN A 263 3.55 -17.65 13.55
C ASN A 263 4.64 -17.58 12.48
N GLU A 264 4.32 -17.11 11.27
CA GLU A 264 5.22 -17.24 10.12
C GLU A 264 5.88 -15.94 9.69
N MET A 265 5.27 -14.80 10.03
CA MET A 265 5.79 -13.47 9.67
C MET A 265 6.41 -12.79 10.90
N PRO A 266 7.61 -12.20 10.78
CA PRO A 266 8.13 -11.32 11.81
C PRO A 266 7.18 -10.15 12.09
N PRO A 267 7.16 -9.63 13.32
CA PRO A 267 6.31 -8.50 13.66
C PRO A 267 6.75 -7.22 12.97
N LYS A 268 5.82 -6.27 12.89
CA LYS A 268 6.04 -4.93 12.36
C LYS A 268 5.54 -3.90 13.38
N ARG A 269 6.33 -2.87 13.69
CA ARG A 269 5.90 -1.72 14.48
C ARG A 269 6.16 -0.42 13.73
N GLU A 270 5.24 0.54 13.87
CA GLU A 270 5.36 1.88 13.29
C GLU A 270 5.65 2.87 14.42
N VAL A 271 6.67 3.71 14.24
CA VAL A 271 7.08 4.74 15.20
C VAL A 271 7.00 6.09 14.49
N LEU A 272 6.15 6.98 15.00
CA LEU A 272 6.13 8.37 14.60
C LEU A 272 7.30 9.06 15.28
N VAL A 273 8.14 9.74 14.51
CA VAL A 273 9.28 10.49 15.04
C VAL A 273 9.13 11.94 14.61
N TYR A 274 9.11 12.83 15.60
CA TYR A 274 8.86 14.24 15.38
C TYR A 274 10.15 15.02 15.13
N ALA A 275 10.09 15.95 14.18
CA ALA A 275 11.15 16.91 13.90
C ALA A 275 10.64 18.33 14.16
N GLY A 276 11.47 19.16 14.79
CA GLY A 276 11.23 20.60 14.87
C GLY A 276 11.63 21.30 13.56
N MET A 277 10.97 22.41 13.24
CA MET A 277 11.41 23.26 12.14
C MET A 277 12.70 24.02 12.48
N THR A 278 13.64 24.06 11.54
CA THR A 278 14.81 24.94 11.60
C THR A 278 14.38 26.40 11.53
N ARG A 279 15.30 27.32 11.87
CA ARG A 279 15.04 28.76 11.73
C ARG A 279 14.66 29.13 10.28
N LEU A 280 15.36 28.56 9.31
CA LEU A 280 15.09 28.79 7.88
C LEU A 280 13.70 28.27 7.49
N GLN A 281 13.35 27.06 7.93
CA GLN A 281 12.01 26.50 7.69
C GLN A 281 10.91 27.36 8.28
N ARG A 282 11.05 27.86 9.53
CA ARG A 282 10.05 28.76 10.13
C ARG A 282 9.87 30.04 9.33
N THR A 283 10.98 30.66 8.91
CA THR A 283 10.92 31.85 8.06
C THR A 283 10.18 31.56 6.76
N TYR A 284 10.51 30.46 6.06
CA TYR A 284 9.84 30.11 4.81
C TYR A 284 8.36 29.79 5.04
N TYR A 285 8.03 29.10 6.14
CA TYR A 285 6.66 28.76 6.48
C TYR A 285 5.81 30.03 6.67
N SER A 286 6.30 31.00 7.44
CA SER A 286 5.61 32.30 7.61
C SER A 286 5.51 33.10 6.31
N LEU A 287 6.51 33.04 5.43
CA LEU A 287 6.45 33.68 4.11
C LEU A 287 5.43 33.03 3.18
N VAL A 288 5.22 31.71 3.28
CA VAL A 288 4.17 30.98 2.55
C VAL A 288 2.79 31.39 3.07
N GLU A 289 2.61 31.50 4.38
CA GLU A 289 1.37 31.97 5.00
C GLU A 289 1.04 33.41 4.59
N ALA A 290 2.06 34.27 4.51
CA ALA A 290 1.92 35.65 4.08
C ALA A 290 1.75 35.82 2.56
N GLY A 291 1.99 34.77 1.77
CA GLY A 291 1.95 34.85 0.30
C GLY A 291 3.09 35.67 -0.32
N THR A 292 4.20 35.86 0.39
CA THR A 292 5.35 36.68 -0.05
C THR A 292 6.59 35.86 -0.40
N LEU A 293 6.56 34.54 -0.20
CA LEU A 293 7.72 33.65 -0.40
C LEU A 293 8.40 33.86 -1.75
N ARG A 294 7.64 33.82 -2.86
CA ARG A 294 8.21 33.93 -4.20
C ARG A 294 9.00 35.22 -4.37
N ASP A 295 8.39 36.33 -3.95
CA ASP A 295 8.94 37.66 -4.20
C ASP A 295 10.22 37.85 -3.37
N THR A 296 10.23 37.40 -2.12
CA THR A 296 11.42 37.39 -1.26
C THR A 296 12.54 36.49 -1.83
N LEU A 297 12.22 35.30 -2.35
CA LEU A 297 13.23 34.41 -2.92
C LEU A 297 13.81 34.96 -4.24
N CYS A 298 13.00 35.64 -5.05
CA CYS A 298 13.46 36.37 -6.23
C CYS A 298 14.43 37.51 -5.86
N GLU A 299 14.11 38.29 -4.83
CA GLU A 299 14.99 39.35 -4.31
C GLU A 299 16.33 38.80 -3.80
N LEU A 300 16.31 37.61 -3.20
CA LEU A 300 17.51 36.90 -2.76
C LEU A 300 18.27 36.21 -3.90
N GLY A 301 17.78 36.30 -5.15
CA GLY A 301 18.43 35.72 -6.33
C GLY A 301 18.43 34.19 -6.36
N ILE A 302 17.46 33.54 -5.69
CA ILE A 302 17.33 32.08 -5.68
C ILE A 302 16.86 31.59 -7.05
N GLU A 303 17.61 30.64 -7.62
CA GLU A 303 17.32 30.07 -8.92
C GLU A 303 16.01 29.27 -8.90
N GLY A 304 15.16 29.47 -9.92
CA GLY A 304 13.84 28.84 -9.99
C GLY A 304 12.76 29.47 -9.10
N ALA A 305 13.09 30.53 -8.34
CA ALA A 305 12.12 31.19 -7.46
C ALA A 305 10.92 31.74 -8.24
N ALA A 306 11.13 32.28 -9.44
CA ALA A 306 10.06 32.85 -10.27
C ALA A 306 8.95 31.85 -10.65
N ASP A 307 9.28 30.56 -10.73
CA ASP A 307 8.35 29.49 -11.11
C ASP A 307 7.51 28.97 -9.94
N ILE A 308 7.75 29.48 -8.72
CA ILE A 308 7.02 29.07 -7.52
C ILE A 308 5.57 29.55 -7.63
N SER A 309 4.65 28.60 -7.79
CA SER A 309 3.22 28.86 -7.69
C SER A 309 2.84 29.20 -6.24
N GLN A 310 2.31 30.40 -6.04
CA GLN A 310 1.79 30.88 -4.75
C GLN A 310 0.33 30.46 -4.50
N ILE A 311 -0.35 29.88 -5.49
CA ILE A 311 -1.78 29.52 -5.40
C ILE A 311 -1.98 28.33 -4.45
N ASN A 312 -1.01 27.41 -4.38
CA ASN A 312 -1.12 26.19 -3.58
C ASN A 312 -0.29 26.28 -2.30
N SER A 313 -0.75 27.10 -1.34
CA SER A 313 -0.09 27.30 -0.05
C SER A 313 0.19 25.98 0.68
N ASN A 314 -0.76 25.05 0.70
CA ASN A 314 -0.59 23.72 1.30
C ASN A 314 0.59 22.93 0.70
N MET A 315 0.76 22.97 -0.63
CA MET A 315 1.90 22.29 -1.27
C MET A 315 3.23 22.96 -0.89
N ASN A 316 3.26 24.29 -0.81
CA ASN A 316 4.46 25.00 -0.40
C ASN A 316 4.79 24.74 1.08
N GLN A 317 3.81 24.74 1.99
CA GLN A 317 4.01 24.34 3.38
C GLN A 317 4.59 22.93 3.50
N ARG A 318 4.13 21.97 2.70
CA ARG A 318 4.72 20.62 2.64
C ARG A 318 6.18 20.63 2.18
N LYS A 319 6.51 21.40 1.14
CA LYS A 319 7.90 21.56 0.68
C LYS A 319 8.78 22.13 1.80
N VAL A 320 8.30 23.15 2.52
CA VAL A 320 9.03 23.74 3.66
C VAL A 320 9.31 22.69 4.73
N CYS A 321 8.31 21.87 5.09
CA CYS A 321 8.46 20.82 6.09
C CYS A 321 9.52 19.77 5.69
N GLN A 322 9.63 19.47 4.40
CA GLN A 322 10.61 18.52 3.86
C GLN A 322 12.01 19.14 3.79
N HIS A 323 12.20 20.17 2.97
CA HIS A 323 13.49 20.83 2.80
C HIS A 323 13.35 22.22 2.13
N PRO A 324 13.95 23.29 2.68
CA PRO A 324 13.90 24.63 2.06
C PRO A 324 14.43 24.69 0.63
N TYR A 325 15.42 23.85 0.27
CA TYR A 325 16.00 23.85 -1.09
C TYR A 325 15.07 23.28 -2.15
N LEU A 326 13.89 22.76 -1.79
CA LEU A 326 12.82 22.44 -2.76
C LEU A 326 12.25 23.69 -3.47
N PHE A 327 12.61 24.89 -2.99
CA PHE A 327 12.31 26.18 -3.63
C PHE A 327 13.48 26.76 -4.41
N GLY A 328 14.58 26.02 -4.53
CA GLY A 328 15.85 26.49 -5.07
C GLY A 328 16.92 26.53 -3.98
N GLU A 329 18.10 26.05 -4.36
CA GLU A 329 19.25 26.00 -3.48
C GLU A 329 20.08 27.29 -3.60
N PRO A 330 20.42 27.96 -2.48
CA PRO A 330 21.28 29.12 -2.53
C PRO A 330 22.68 28.75 -3.03
N ARG A 331 23.31 29.69 -3.72
CA ARG A 331 24.71 29.58 -4.13
C ARG A 331 25.61 30.30 -3.12
N ASP A 332 26.79 29.78 -2.89
CA ASP A 332 27.80 30.42 -2.08
C ASP A 332 28.55 31.52 -2.84
N LYS A 333 29.58 32.11 -2.21
CA LYS A 333 30.38 33.18 -2.80
C LYS A 333 31.20 32.74 -4.03
N THR A 334 31.41 31.44 -4.22
CA THR A 334 32.11 30.85 -5.37
C THR A 334 31.15 30.57 -6.53
N GLY A 335 29.84 30.66 -6.29
CA GLY A 335 28.79 30.40 -7.28
C GLY A 335 28.35 28.93 -7.34
N GLU A 336 28.92 28.07 -6.48
CA GLU A 336 28.49 26.68 -6.27
C GLU A 336 27.27 26.62 -5.35
N TYR A 337 26.45 25.58 -5.50
CA TYR A 337 25.34 25.33 -4.60
C TYR A 337 25.84 24.98 -3.19
N VAL A 338 25.22 25.59 -2.17
CA VAL A 338 25.68 25.53 -0.77
C VAL A 338 25.75 24.10 -0.23
N GLY A 339 24.87 23.21 -0.64
CA GLY A 339 24.85 21.79 -0.27
C GLY A 339 25.94 20.96 -0.96
N VAL A 340 26.52 21.45 -2.05
CA VAL A 340 27.73 20.87 -2.66
C VAL A 340 28.97 21.33 -1.89
N SER A 341 29.09 22.64 -1.65
CA SER A 341 30.29 23.22 -1.03
C SER A 341 30.34 23.04 0.49
N ASN A 342 29.19 22.99 1.15
CA ASN A 342 29.04 22.71 2.58
C ASN A 342 27.84 21.78 2.86
N PRO A 343 28.02 20.46 2.71
CA PRO A 343 26.95 19.49 2.87
C PRO A 343 26.38 19.39 4.29
N GLU A 344 27.09 19.83 5.34
CA GLU A 344 26.50 19.96 6.68
C GLU A 344 25.43 21.07 6.72
N THR A 345 25.53 22.07 5.85
CA THR A 345 24.49 23.09 5.68
C THR A 345 23.24 22.51 5.04
N LEU A 346 23.39 21.55 4.12
CA LEU A 346 22.25 20.80 3.56
C LEU A 346 21.47 20.11 4.68
N VAL A 347 22.17 19.37 5.55
CA VAL A 347 21.55 18.67 6.70
C VAL A 347 20.94 19.66 7.68
N ALA A 348 21.66 20.74 8.04
CA ALA A 348 21.20 21.72 9.01
C ALA A 348 20.04 22.61 8.51
N ALA A 349 19.78 22.66 7.19
CA ALA A 349 18.69 23.44 6.62
C ALA A 349 17.30 22.84 6.92
N SER A 350 17.21 21.52 7.12
CA SER A 350 15.95 20.81 7.39
C SER A 350 16.00 20.00 8.68
N GLY A 351 15.02 20.20 9.56
CA GLY A 351 14.90 19.45 10.80
C GLY A 351 14.68 17.96 10.56
N LYS A 352 13.93 17.60 9.51
CA LYS A 352 13.74 16.21 9.10
C LYS A 352 15.01 15.58 8.57
N LEU A 353 15.81 16.31 7.78
CA LEU A 353 17.08 15.78 7.26
C LEU A 353 18.12 15.65 8.38
N ALA A 354 18.18 16.59 9.32
CA ALA A 354 19.01 16.47 10.52
C ALA A 354 18.63 15.27 11.40
N LEU A 355 17.33 15.04 11.59
CA LEU A 355 16.83 13.84 12.28
C LEU A 355 17.17 12.57 11.52
N LEU A 356 16.93 12.55 10.20
CA LEU A 356 17.24 11.42 9.34
C LEU A 356 18.73 11.08 9.37
N ASP A 357 19.61 12.09 9.40
CA ASP A 357 21.04 11.88 9.46
C ASP A 357 21.49 11.16 10.74
N ARG A 358 20.95 11.57 11.89
CA ARG A 358 21.20 10.89 13.18
C ARG A 358 20.65 9.46 13.17
N LEU A 359 19.48 9.25 12.57
CA LEU A 359 18.80 7.95 12.48
C LEU A 359 19.55 6.98 11.55
N LEU A 360 19.89 7.40 10.33
CA LEU A 360 20.58 6.56 9.34
C LEU A 360 22.00 6.19 9.78
N LYS A 361 22.74 7.11 10.42
CA LYS A 361 24.08 6.80 10.97
C LYS A 361 24.03 5.60 11.92
N ARG A 362 23.06 5.59 12.85
CA ARG A 362 22.87 4.50 13.82
C ARG A 362 22.39 3.21 13.16
N LEU A 363 21.42 3.30 12.25
CA LEU A 363 20.93 2.13 11.51
C LEU A 363 22.05 1.46 10.68
N LYS A 364 22.93 2.25 10.05
CA LYS A 364 24.09 1.71 9.32
C LYS A 364 25.07 1.03 10.26
N GLN A 365 25.37 1.64 11.42
CA GLN A 365 26.24 1.03 12.44
C GLN A 365 25.68 -0.29 12.98
N GLN A 366 24.36 -0.41 13.08
CA GLN A 366 23.65 -1.62 13.50
C GLN A 366 23.46 -2.64 12.36
N GLY A 367 23.89 -2.34 11.13
CA GLY A 367 23.80 -3.26 9.99
C GLY A 367 22.41 -3.40 9.37
N HIS A 368 21.50 -2.45 9.62
CA HIS A 368 20.15 -2.48 9.05
C HIS A 368 20.13 -1.97 7.61
N LYS A 369 19.20 -2.49 6.79
CA LYS A 369 18.95 -2.01 5.42
C LYS A 369 17.66 -1.21 5.35
N VAL A 370 17.69 -0.05 4.70
CA VAL A 370 16.61 0.95 4.80
C VAL A 370 15.92 1.18 3.47
N LEU A 371 14.58 1.10 3.46
CA LEU A 371 13.74 1.64 2.39
C LEU A 371 13.32 3.06 2.76
N LEU A 372 13.77 4.06 2.00
CA LEU A 372 13.48 5.47 2.25
C LEU A 372 12.48 6.00 1.20
N PHE A 373 11.26 6.28 1.65
CA PHE A 373 10.17 6.74 0.81
C PHE A 373 9.97 8.24 0.88
N SER A 374 9.73 8.86 -0.28
CA SER A 374 9.20 10.22 -0.38
C SER A 374 8.19 10.37 -1.52
N GLN A 375 7.24 11.29 -1.41
CA GLN A 375 6.31 11.60 -2.50
C GLN A 375 6.94 12.46 -3.59
N MET A 376 7.83 13.39 -3.21
CA MET A 376 8.40 14.37 -4.13
C MET A 376 9.70 13.83 -4.72
N THR A 377 9.74 13.64 -6.04
CA THR A 377 10.96 13.16 -6.72
C THR A 377 12.12 14.15 -6.62
N SER A 378 11.82 15.45 -6.49
CA SER A 378 12.81 16.48 -6.19
C SER A 378 13.44 16.31 -4.80
N MET A 379 12.66 15.84 -3.81
CA MET A 379 13.20 15.52 -2.49
C MET A 379 14.08 14.28 -2.54
N LEU A 380 13.74 13.28 -3.36
CA LEU A 380 14.62 12.14 -3.61
C LEU A 380 15.97 12.56 -4.20
N THR A 381 16.01 13.61 -5.02
CA THR A 381 17.28 14.16 -5.53
C THR A 381 18.11 14.81 -4.41
N ILE A 382 17.48 15.58 -3.52
CA ILE A 382 18.18 16.13 -2.35
C ILE A 382 18.72 15.00 -1.45
N LEU A 383 17.92 13.96 -1.22
CA LEU A 383 18.34 12.79 -0.45
C LEU A 383 19.47 12.04 -1.14
N GLU A 384 19.46 11.98 -2.47
CA GLU A 384 20.53 11.36 -3.26
C GLU A 384 21.85 12.10 -3.08
N ASP A 385 21.85 13.44 -3.15
CA ASP A 385 23.06 14.24 -2.92
C ASP A 385 23.56 14.10 -1.47
N TYR A 386 22.65 14.04 -0.51
CA TYR A 386 22.96 13.75 0.89
C TYR A 386 23.64 12.36 1.06
N LEU A 387 23.10 11.30 0.44
CA LEU A 387 23.67 9.95 0.53
C LEU A 387 25.04 9.85 -0.14
N ARG A 388 25.23 10.52 -1.28
CA ARG A 388 26.54 10.63 -1.94
C ARG A 388 27.56 11.33 -1.04
N HIS A 389 27.16 12.41 -0.39
CA HIS A 389 28.05 13.12 0.52
C HIS A 389 28.46 12.26 1.73
N ARG A 390 27.54 11.44 2.26
CA ARG A 390 27.84 10.50 3.35
C ARG A 390 28.59 9.24 2.90
N ASP A 391 28.85 9.08 1.61
CA ASP A 391 29.49 7.91 1.00
C ASP A 391 28.76 6.60 1.33
N TRP A 392 27.43 6.62 1.20
CA TRP A 392 26.57 5.46 1.46
C TRP A 392 25.96 4.96 0.16
N GLY A 393 26.21 3.69 -0.19
CA GLY A 393 25.62 3.09 -1.38
C GLY A 393 24.10 3.03 -1.33
N TYR A 394 23.48 3.35 -2.47
CA TYR A 394 22.02 3.40 -2.59
C TYR A 394 21.51 2.95 -3.96
N CYS A 395 20.23 2.62 -4.02
CA CYS A 395 19.46 2.45 -5.26
C CYS A 395 18.31 3.47 -5.31
N ARG A 396 17.82 3.82 -6.50
CA ARG A 396 16.71 4.77 -6.68
C ARG A 396 15.68 4.28 -7.69
N ILE A 397 14.40 4.29 -7.33
CA ILE A 397 13.26 4.12 -8.25
C ILE A 397 12.22 5.20 -7.96
N ASP A 398 11.99 6.08 -8.93
CA ASP A 398 11.03 7.19 -8.79
C ASP A 398 9.92 7.23 -9.84
N GLY A 399 9.94 6.29 -10.80
CA GLY A 399 8.96 6.14 -11.87
C GLY A 399 9.45 6.60 -13.25
N THR A 400 10.65 7.18 -13.33
CA THR A 400 11.28 7.57 -14.61
C THR A 400 12.13 6.46 -15.23
N SER A 401 12.59 5.51 -14.42
CA SER A 401 13.46 4.40 -14.85
C SER A 401 12.74 3.40 -15.74
N ALA A 402 13.44 2.84 -16.73
CA ALA A 402 12.92 1.77 -17.56
C ALA A 402 12.69 0.49 -16.74
N LEU A 403 11.78 -0.38 -17.20
CA LEU A 403 11.40 -1.61 -16.50
C LEU A 403 12.60 -2.56 -16.25
N ILE A 404 13.56 -2.59 -17.17
CA ILE A 404 14.75 -3.47 -17.07
C ILE A 404 15.68 -2.98 -15.96
N ASP A 405 16.01 -1.69 -15.95
CA ASP A 405 16.90 -1.07 -14.96
C ASP A 405 16.31 -1.18 -13.54
N ARG A 406 14.98 -1.11 -13.45
CA ARG A 406 14.24 -1.32 -12.20
C ARG A 406 14.47 -2.72 -11.63
N GLN A 407 14.36 -3.76 -12.45
CA GLN A 407 14.55 -5.13 -11.98
C GLN A 407 16.00 -5.39 -11.55
N ALA A 408 16.98 -4.89 -12.33
CA ALA A 408 18.39 -4.99 -11.98
C ALA A 408 18.70 -4.35 -10.62
N SER A 409 18.11 -3.18 -10.34
CA SER A 409 18.28 -2.48 -9.04
C SER A 409 17.66 -3.27 -7.87
N ILE A 410 16.50 -3.90 -8.09
CA ILE A 410 15.82 -4.74 -7.08
C ILE A 410 16.67 -5.99 -6.77
N ASP A 411 17.17 -6.65 -7.82
CA ASP A 411 17.97 -7.87 -7.68
C ASP A 411 19.30 -7.55 -6.99
N ALA A 412 19.96 -6.44 -7.36
CA ALA A 412 21.19 -5.98 -6.72
C ALA A 412 21.01 -5.71 -5.21
N PHE A 413 19.91 -5.05 -4.83
CA PHE A 413 19.63 -4.75 -3.43
C PHE A 413 19.31 -6.00 -2.60
N ASN A 414 18.55 -6.95 -3.18
CA ASN A 414 18.12 -8.17 -2.51
C ASN A 414 19.23 -9.21 -2.37
N ASN A 415 20.04 -9.41 -3.41
CA ASN A 415 20.92 -10.57 -3.47
C ASN A 415 22.18 -10.42 -2.63
N GLY A 416 22.58 -9.21 -2.22
CA GLY A 416 23.63 -8.97 -1.20
C GLY A 416 25.05 -9.51 -1.50
N GLU A 417 25.23 -10.44 -2.45
CA GLU A 417 26.44 -11.23 -2.65
C GLU A 417 27.56 -10.48 -3.41
N THR A 418 27.27 -9.29 -3.94
CA THR A 418 28.27 -8.53 -4.71
C THR A 418 28.56 -7.13 -4.17
N ASN A 419 27.86 -6.64 -3.15
CA ASN A 419 28.14 -5.32 -2.56
C ASN A 419 27.51 -5.22 -1.16
N ASP A 420 28.33 -5.40 -0.12
CA ASP A 420 28.05 -4.91 1.26
C ASP A 420 27.85 -3.38 1.33
N ASP A 421 27.96 -2.70 0.18
CA ASP A 421 27.93 -1.25 0.07
C ASP A 421 26.51 -0.65 -0.02
N LEU A 422 25.50 -1.44 -0.45
CA LEU A 422 24.13 -0.95 -0.64
C LEU A 422 23.32 -0.93 0.68
N PHE A 423 23.16 0.27 1.23
CA PHE A 423 22.50 0.52 2.52
C PHE A 423 21.06 1.04 2.36
N VAL A 424 20.82 1.99 1.44
CA VAL A 424 19.52 2.67 1.28
C VAL A 424 18.88 2.40 -0.07
N PHE A 425 17.57 2.17 -0.10
CA PHE A 425 16.78 2.19 -1.33
C PHE A 425 15.83 3.41 -1.33
N LEU A 426 16.13 4.39 -2.17
CA LEU A 426 15.28 5.56 -2.43
C LEU A 426 14.09 5.18 -3.31
N LEU A 427 12.87 5.40 -2.81
CA LEU A 427 11.65 5.02 -3.49
C LEU A 427 10.67 6.20 -3.51
N SER A 428 10.12 6.53 -4.68
CA SER A 428 8.92 7.37 -4.67
C SER A 428 7.75 6.54 -4.16
N THR A 429 6.92 7.08 -3.26
CA THR A 429 5.81 6.30 -2.68
C THR A 429 4.89 5.71 -3.75
N ARG A 430 4.68 6.44 -4.85
CA ARG A 430 3.87 5.97 -5.99
C ARG A 430 4.56 4.88 -6.82
N ALA A 431 5.85 5.03 -7.14
CA ALA A 431 6.55 4.03 -7.95
C ALA A 431 6.85 2.77 -7.12
N GLY A 432 7.26 2.95 -5.86
CA GLY A 432 7.59 1.90 -4.90
C GLY A 432 6.38 1.19 -4.32
N GLY A 433 5.19 1.81 -4.29
CA GLY A 433 3.95 1.18 -3.81
C GLY A 433 3.44 0.01 -4.67
N LEU A 434 3.94 -0.14 -5.91
CA LEU A 434 3.42 -1.11 -6.88
C LEU A 434 4.43 -2.23 -7.18
N GLY A 435 4.05 -3.47 -6.90
CA GLY A 435 4.62 -4.70 -7.50
C GLY A 435 6.06 -5.10 -7.16
N ILE A 436 6.79 -4.37 -6.32
CA ILE A 436 8.19 -4.72 -5.97
C ILE A 436 8.24 -5.67 -4.76
N ASN A 437 9.28 -6.53 -4.69
CA ASN A 437 9.65 -7.33 -3.52
C ASN A 437 11.03 -6.91 -2.99
N LEU A 438 11.11 -6.37 -1.76
CA LEU A 438 12.35 -5.88 -1.14
C LEU A 438 12.49 -6.42 0.29
N THR A 439 12.44 -7.76 0.44
CA THR A 439 12.54 -8.44 1.74
C THR A 439 13.93 -8.39 2.37
N ALA A 440 14.95 -7.94 1.64
CA ALA A 440 16.29 -7.74 2.19
C ALA A 440 16.38 -6.52 3.14
N ALA A 441 15.45 -5.57 3.03
CA ALA A 441 15.33 -4.49 4.01
C ALA A 441 14.45 -4.89 5.18
N ASP A 442 14.76 -4.34 6.33
CA ASP A 442 14.06 -4.56 7.60
C ASP A 442 13.68 -3.25 8.29
N THR A 443 14.10 -2.10 7.76
CA THR A 443 13.67 -0.78 8.20
C THR A 443 13.06 0.01 7.06
N VAL A 444 11.95 0.69 7.34
CA VAL A 444 11.28 1.61 6.42
C VAL A 444 11.29 2.99 7.03
N VAL A 445 11.66 4.01 6.26
CA VAL A 445 11.53 5.41 6.64
C VAL A 445 10.58 6.09 5.67
N ILE A 446 9.49 6.65 6.18
CA ILE A 446 8.56 7.49 5.43
C ILE A 446 8.92 8.94 5.72
N PHE A 447 9.62 9.57 4.77
CA PHE A 447 10.09 10.95 4.92
C PHE A 447 8.93 11.95 4.85
N ASP A 448 7.95 11.69 3.98
CA ASP A 448 6.70 12.43 3.91
C ASP A 448 5.52 11.53 3.52
N SER A 449 4.36 11.80 4.12
CA SER A 449 3.19 10.91 4.06
C SER A 449 2.25 11.25 2.90
N ASP A 450 1.58 10.23 2.33
CA ASP A 450 0.53 10.42 1.32
C ASP A 450 -0.81 10.80 1.94
N TRP A 451 -1.60 11.69 1.34
CA TRP A 451 -2.99 11.96 1.78
C TRP A 451 -3.88 10.71 1.88
N ASN A 452 -3.53 9.65 1.17
CA ASN A 452 -4.13 8.34 1.22
C ASN A 452 -3.24 7.36 2.02
N PRO A 453 -3.60 7.01 3.28
CA PRO A 453 -2.80 6.14 4.14
C PRO A 453 -2.53 4.75 3.55
N HIS A 454 -3.37 4.32 2.59
CA HIS A 454 -3.15 3.06 1.90
C HIS A 454 -1.85 3.07 1.10
N GLN A 455 -1.49 4.17 0.43
CA GLN A 455 -0.25 4.24 -0.37
C GLN A 455 0.97 3.98 0.52
N ASP A 456 0.98 4.57 1.71
CA ASP A 456 2.04 4.36 2.69
C ASP A 456 2.04 2.91 3.21
N SER A 457 0.86 2.33 3.44
CA SER A 457 0.74 0.91 3.82
C SER A 457 1.27 -0.02 2.71
N GLN A 458 0.97 0.28 1.45
CA GLN A 458 1.49 -0.47 0.28
C GLN A 458 3.02 -0.42 0.20
N ALA A 459 3.60 0.73 0.55
CA ALA A 459 5.03 0.97 0.60
C ALA A 459 5.70 0.17 1.73
N GLN A 460 5.13 0.18 2.95
CA GLN A 460 5.61 -0.65 4.07
C GLN A 460 5.59 -2.15 3.74
N ASP A 461 4.54 -2.62 3.08
CA ASP A 461 4.35 -4.02 2.71
C ASP A 461 5.31 -4.50 1.59
N ARG A 462 6.19 -3.63 1.08
CA ARG A 462 7.27 -4.04 0.14
C ARG A 462 8.31 -4.92 0.82
N CYS A 463 8.60 -4.68 2.09
CA CYS A 463 9.52 -5.48 2.90
C CYS A 463 8.79 -6.36 3.92
N HIS A 464 7.66 -5.90 4.49
CA HIS A 464 6.84 -6.71 5.41
C HIS A 464 5.91 -7.63 4.62
N ARG A 465 6.46 -8.73 4.10
CA ARG A 465 5.71 -9.72 3.31
C ARG A 465 6.33 -11.11 3.45
N ILE A 466 5.63 -12.12 2.93
CA ILE A 466 6.12 -13.50 2.92
C ILE A 466 7.52 -13.54 2.31
N GLY A 467 8.48 -14.09 3.06
CA GLY A 467 9.91 -14.10 2.74
C GLY A 467 10.76 -13.27 3.72
N GLN A 468 10.17 -12.30 4.41
CA GLN A 468 10.84 -11.52 5.45
C GLN A 468 11.28 -12.41 6.63
N GLN A 469 12.51 -12.21 7.09
CA GLN A 469 13.09 -12.95 8.21
C GLN A 469 13.28 -12.10 9.47
N HIS A 470 13.41 -10.78 9.31
CA HIS A 470 13.69 -9.83 10.40
C HIS A 470 12.44 -9.04 10.79
N PRO A 471 12.30 -8.65 12.07
CA PRO A 471 11.22 -7.78 12.53
C PRO A 471 11.35 -6.41 11.86
N VAL A 472 10.24 -5.84 11.38
CA VAL A 472 10.26 -4.63 10.55
C VAL A 472 9.89 -3.40 11.37
N VAL A 473 10.75 -2.37 11.37
CA VAL A 473 10.43 -1.08 11.98
C VAL A 473 10.12 -0.05 10.91
N VAL A 474 9.02 0.69 11.07
CA VAL A 474 8.63 1.78 10.19
C VAL A 474 8.76 3.11 10.93
N TYR A 475 9.70 3.95 10.54
CA TYR A 475 9.82 5.31 11.06
C TYR A 475 9.05 6.28 10.15
N ARG A 476 8.06 6.98 10.70
CA ARG A 476 7.35 8.06 9.98
C ARG A 476 7.79 9.40 10.53
N LEU A 477 8.41 10.21 9.68
CA LEU A 477 8.90 11.53 10.09
C LEU A 477 7.78 12.57 9.93
N LEU A 478 7.52 13.32 11.00
CA LEU A 478 6.50 14.40 11.02
C LEU A 478 7.10 15.69 11.56
N THR A 479 6.83 16.82 10.90
CA THR A 479 7.23 18.13 11.41
C THR A 479 6.16 18.68 12.37
N LEU A 480 6.56 19.04 13.59
CA LEU A 480 5.64 19.60 14.60
C LEU A 480 5.06 20.95 14.15
N SER A 481 3.85 21.24 14.64
CA SER A 481 3.14 22.51 14.41
C SER A 481 3.07 22.88 12.92
N SER A 482 2.77 21.90 12.07
CA SER A 482 2.79 22.05 10.61
C SER A 482 1.61 21.37 9.93
N VAL A 483 1.41 21.67 8.64
CA VAL A 483 0.41 21.01 7.77
C VAL A 483 0.50 19.47 7.78
N GLU A 484 1.67 18.90 8.11
CA GLU A 484 1.82 17.44 8.18
C GLU A 484 1.06 16.81 9.36
N ILE A 485 0.90 17.54 10.47
CA ILE A 485 0.09 17.08 11.61
C ILE A 485 -1.39 17.04 11.21
N ASP A 486 -1.90 18.13 10.60
CA ASP A 486 -3.28 18.18 10.10
C ASP A 486 -3.56 17.08 9.06
N MET A 487 -2.56 16.76 8.24
CA MET A 487 -2.63 15.64 7.30
C MET A 487 -2.73 14.30 8.03
N MET A 488 -1.92 14.08 9.06
CA MET A 488 -1.92 12.85 9.85
C MET A 488 -3.26 12.65 10.59
N GLU A 489 -3.84 13.70 11.16
CA GLU A 489 -5.17 13.63 11.78
C GLU A 489 -6.25 13.17 10.81
N LYS A 490 -6.24 13.71 9.58
CA LYS A 490 -7.15 13.30 8.51
C LYS A 490 -6.90 11.86 8.07
N GLN A 491 -5.65 11.41 8.05
CA GLN A 491 -5.31 10.02 7.74
C GLN A 491 -5.83 9.06 8.82
N ILE A 492 -5.66 9.39 10.10
CA ILE A 492 -6.17 8.61 11.24
C ILE A 492 -7.70 8.54 11.18
N SER A 493 -8.36 9.66 10.89
CA SER A 493 -9.82 9.72 10.69
C SER A 493 -10.28 8.82 9.53
N LYS A 494 -9.52 8.72 8.44
CA LYS A 494 -9.83 7.79 7.33
C LYS A 494 -9.64 6.33 7.74
N LYS A 495 -8.52 6.02 8.43
CA LYS A 495 -8.28 4.66 8.98
C LYS A 495 -9.37 4.27 9.98
N LYS A 496 -9.93 5.22 10.73
CA LYS A 496 -11.07 5.01 11.67
C LYS A 496 -12.31 4.50 10.95
N LEU A 497 -12.75 5.20 9.90
CA LEU A 497 -13.89 4.79 9.06
C LEU A 497 -13.67 3.39 8.46
N GLU A 498 -12.46 3.14 7.95
CA GLU A 498 -12.09 1.83 7.39
C GLU A 498 -12.17 0.70 8.43
N ARG A 499 -11.59 0.90 9.62
CA ARG A 499 -11.61 -0.10 10.69
C ARG A 499 -13.03 -0.46 11.11
N MET A 500 -13.92 0.53 11.19
CA MET A 500 -15.33 0.29 11.49
C MET A 500 -16.02 -0.55 10.41
N ALA A 501 -15.75 -0.25 9.13
CA ALA A 501 -16.26 -1.05 8.01
C ALA A 501 -15.65 -2.46 7.96
N VAL A 502 -14.47 -2.71 8.53
CA VAL A 502 -13.89 -4.07 8.56
C VAL A 502 -14.40 -4.87 9.76
N ALA A 503 -14.43 -4.26 10.95
CA ALA A 503 -14.85 -4.91 12.19
C ALA A 503 -16.35 -5.29 12.19
N GLY A 504 -17.20 -4.50 11.52
CA GLY A 504 -18.62 -4.85 11.35
C GLY A 504 -18.88 -6.05 10.42
N GLY A 505 -17.84 -6.58 9.75
CA GLY A 505 -17.97 -7.57 8.70
C GLY A 505 -17.26 -8.90 8.95
N ASP A 506 -17.17 -9.41 10.19
CA ASP A 506 -16.43 -10.66 10.52
C ASP A 506 -16.89 -11.87 9.65
N PHE A 507 -16.24 -12.08 8.50
CA PHE A 507 -16.65 -12.97 7.41
C PHE A 507 -16.51 -14.47 7.73
N ARG A 508 -15.95 -14.81 8.91
CA ARG A 508 -15.23 -16.07 9.14
C ARG A 508 -16.05 -17.31 9.44
N LYS A 509 -17.31 -17.23 9.92
CA LYS A 509 -18.05 -18.44 10.31
C LYS A 509 -19.51 -18.45 9.87
N VAL A 510 -19.92 -19.53 9.22
CA VAL A 510 -21.33 -19.87 9.00
C VAL A 510 -21.84 -20.47 10.31
N GLY A 511 -22.79 -19.80 10.98
CA GLY A 511 -23.59 -20.40 12.05
C GLY A 511 -23.15 -20.21 13.51
N GLN A 512 -22.09 -19.44 13.82
CA GLN A 512 -21.78 -19.07 15.22
C GLN A 512 -21.45 -17.59 15.35
N ARG A 513 -22.23 -16.86 16.15
CA ARG A 513 -21.90 -15.50 16.61
C ARG A 513 -20.67 -15.60 17.52
N SER A 514 -19.53 -15.07 17.09
CA SER A 514 -18.36 -14.85 17.94
C SER A 514 -18.74 -13.85 19.05
N ARG A 515 -18.56 -14.25 20.31
CA ARG A 515 -19.01 -13.52 21.52
C ARG A 515 -17.97 -12.50 22.04
N GLY A 516 -17.10 -11.98 21.17
CA GLY A 516 -15.98 -11.12 21.54
C GLY A 516 -15.67 -10.04 20.50
N ALA A 517 -16.69 -9.48 19.86
CA ALA A 517 -16.51 -8.36 18.94
C ALA A 517 -16.44 -7.05 19.72
N LEU A 518 -15.35 -6.29 19.56
CA LEU A 518 -15.25 -4.88 19.93
C LEU A 518 -16.53 -4.15 19.51
N THR A 519 -17.15 -3.41 20.42
CA THR A 519 -18.24 -2.51 20.03
C THR A 519 -17.66 -1.35 19.21
N SER A 520 -18.38 -0.92 18.18
CA SER A 520 -18.01 0.25 17.36
C SER A 520 -17.73 1.50 18.21
N GLN A 521 -18.28 1.56 19.42
CA GLN A 521 -18.11 2.64 20.39
C GLN A 521 -16.73 2.61 21.08
N ALA A 522 -16.23 1.43 21.50
CA ALA A 522 -14.90 1.29 22.09
C ALA A 522 -13.78 1.67 21.10
N LEU A 523 -13.90 1.19 19.85
CA LEU A 523 -12.98 1.49 18.76
C LEU A 523 -12.92 3.00 18.43
N ARG A 524 -14.02 3.73 18.62
CA ARG A 524 -14.09 5.17 18.39
C ARG A 524 -13.45 6.01 19.49
N GLY A 525 -13.48 5.54 20.75
CA GLY A 525 -12.88 6.23 21.90
C GLY A 525 -11.36 6.27 21.79
N LEU A 526 -10.74 5.11 21.59
CA LEU A 526 -9.29 4.96 21.42
C LEU A 526 -8.73 5.85 20.30
N LEU A 527 -9.46 5.93 19.18
CA LEU A 527 -9.06 6.74 18.03
C LEU A 527 -9.30 8.25 18.21
N ALA A 528 -10.14 8.66 19.17
CA ALA A 528 -10.28 10.06 19.54
C ALA A 528 -9.12 10.51 20.43
N ASP A 529 -8.65 9.61 21.30
CA ASP A 529 -7.49 9.83 22.16
C ASP A 529 -6.22 10.02 21.32
N ASP A 530 -6.00 9.18 20.28
CA ASP A 530 -4.88 9.33 19.33
C ASP A 530 -4.80 10.73 18.70
N ILE A 531 -5.95 11.31 18.31
CA ILE A 531 -6.02 12.64 17.69
C ILE A 531 -5.75 13.73 18.72
N ALA A 532 -6.35 13.61 19.91
CA ALA A 532 -6.13 14.57 21.00
C ALA A 532 -4.65 14.62 21.42
N ASN A 533 -4.00 13.46 21.50
CA ASN A 533 -2.59 13.36 21.86
C ASN A 533 -1.68 14.01 20.80
N LEU A 534 -1.97 13.80 19.52
CA LEU A 534 -1.27 14.48 18.41
C LEU A 534 -1.40 16.01 18.49
N GLN A 535 -2.60 16.51 18.78
CA GLN A 535 -2.85 17.96 18.91
C GLN A 535 -2.13 18.56 20.11
N GLN A 536 -2.15 17.87 21.25
CA GLN A 536 -1.46 18.32 22.45
C GLN A 536 0.06 18.42 22.22
N ARG A 537 0.65 17.47 21.49
CA ARG A 537 2.07 17.49 21.11
C ARG A 537 2.40 18.62 20.15
N ALA A 538 1.57 18.83 19.14
CA ALA A 538 1.73 19.95 18.22
C ALA A 538 1.65 21.30 18.95
N ALA A 539 0.84 21.42 20.00
CA ALA A 539 0.75 22.61 20.84
C ALA A 539 1.96 22.77 21.80
N ALA A 540 2.43 21.68 22.41
CA ALA A 540 3.60 21.70 23.30
C ALA A 540 4.90 22.06 22.55
N GLY A 541 5.05 21.58 21.31
CA GLY A 541 6.16 21.91 20.43
C GLY A 541 6.23 23.39 20.02
N ALA A 542 5.12 24.14 20.08
CA ALA A 542 5.07 25.56 19.74
C ALA A 542 5.63 26.47 20.87
N GLY A 543 5.70 25.97 22.11
CA GLY A 543 6.05 26.77 23.30
C GLY A 543 7.49 26.64 23.80
N SER A 544 8.25 25.63 23.36
CA SER A 544 9.62 25.40 23.84
C SER A 544 10.67 25.59 22.73
N SER A 545 11.81 26.17 23.08
CA SER A 545 13.00 26.25 22.22
C SER A 545 13.71 24.88 22.05
N ALA A 546 13.09 23.76 22.44
CA ALA A 546 13.69 22.43 22.49
C ALA A 546 13.16 21.53 21.36
N GLY A 547 13.61 21.76 20.12
CA GLY A 547 12.98 21.23 18.91
C GLY A 547 13.62 19.97 18.29
N ALA A 548 14.21 19.07 19.08
CA ALA A 548 14.81 17.83 18.56
C ALA A 548 14.66 16.66 19.53
N ILE A 549 14.49 15.45 19.00
CA ILE A 549 14.54 14.20 19.78
C ILE A 549 15.87 14.12 20.53
N SER A 550 15.84 13.79 21.82
CA SER A 550 17.07 13.62 22.60
C SER A 550 17.88 12.43 22.08
N GLU A 551 19.14 12.31 22.47
CA GLU A 551 19.94 11.14 22.07
C GLU A 551 19.41 9.87 22.76
N GLU A 552 18.96 9.98 24.00
CA GLU A 552 18.37 8.87 24.75
C GLU A 552 17.07 8.39 24.12
N GLU A 553 16.16 9.32 23.75
CA GLU A 553 14.92 8.95 23.06
C GLU A 553 15.20 8.33 21.69
N LEU A 554 16.18 8.86 20.95
CA LEU A 554 16.56 8.31 19.66
C LEU A 554 17.11 6.88 19.80
N GLU A 555 17.90 6.61 20.83
CA GLU A 555 18.40 5.27 21.12
C GLU A 555 17.27 4.31 21.51
N MET A 556 16.30 4.77 22.29
CA MET A 556 15.12 3.96 22.63
C MET A 556 14.32 3.55 21.38
N VAL A 557 14.04 4.49 20.48
CA VAL A 557 13.26 4.19 19.25
C VAL A 557 14.03 3.38 18.22
N LEU A 558 15.35 3.20 18.37
CA LEU A 558 16.18 2.37 17.50
C LEU A 558 16.46 0.98 18.09
N ASP A 559 16.23 0.78 19.38
CA ASP A 559 16.46 -0.49 20.05
C ASP A 559 15.33 -1.50 19.75
N ARG A 560 15.62 -2.48 18.91
CA ARG A 560 14.66 -3.54 18.55
C ARG A 560 14.27 -4.44 19.73
N GLN A 561 15.08 -4.55 20.77
CA GLN A 561 14.71 -5.28 21.98
C GLN A 561 13.65 -4.51 22.77
N LEU A 562 13.77 -3.19 22.89
CA LEU A 562 12.73 -2.36 23.50
C LEU A 562 11.46 -2.32 22.64
N ILE A 563 11.62 -2.29 21.32
CA ILE A 563 10.49 -2.22 20.39
C ILE A 563 9.73 -3.55 20.29
N PHE A 564 10.37 -4.72 20.33
CA PHE A 564 9.67 -5.99 20.09
C PHE A 564 9.75 -6.98 21.25
N GLY A 565 10.44 -6.66 22.35
CA GLY A 565 10.76 -7.61 23.41
C GLY A 565 9.58 -8.17 24.20
N ASP A 566 8.37 -7.65 24.00
CA ASP A 566 7.08 -8.16 24.48
C ASP A 566 6.24 -8.88 23.42
N ASP A 567 6.66 -8.82 22.15
CA ASP A 567 5.92 -9.42 21.04
C ASP A 567 6.09 -10.95 21.04
N PRO A 568 5.00 -11.73 21.19
CA PRO A 568 5.08 -13.19 21.26
C PRO A 568 5.71 -13.83 20.02
N VAL A 569 5.50 -13.23 18.84
CA VAL A 569 6.03 -13.74 17.58
C VAL A 569 7.52 -13.45 17.47
N TYR A 570 7.97 -12.29 17.94
CA TYR A 570 9.41 -11.98 18.04
C TYR A 570 10.13 -12.97 18.95
N LEU A 571 9.60 -13.20 20.15
CA LEU A 571 10.17 -14.12 21.14
C LEU A 571 10.18 -15.58 20.64
N ALA A 572 9.09 -16.03 20.02
CA ALA A 572 9.00 -17.37 19.45
C ALA A 572 10.02 -17.62 18.33
N ARG A 573 10.52 -16.56 17.69
CA ARG A 573 11.53 -16.61 16.63
C ARG A 573 12.96 -16.38 17.13
N GLY A 574 13.18 -16.49 18.44
CA GLY A 574 14.50 -16.34 19.06
C GLY A 574 14.89 -14.89 19.35
N GLY A 575 13.93 -13.97 19.33
CA GLY A 575 14.13 -12.58 19.75
C GLY A 575 14.52 -12.48 21.24
N VAL A 576 15.32 -11.47 21.56
CA VAL A 576 15.75 -11.20 22.94
C VAL A 576 14.65 -10.41 23.66
N PRO A 577 14.18 -10.86 24.84
CA PRO A 577 13.16 -10.14 25.60
C PRO A 577 13.64 -8.77 26.04
N ALA A 578 12.69 -7.86 26.27
CA ALA A 578 13.01 -6.51 26.71
C ALA A 578 13.75 -6.53 28.06
N PRO A 579 14.82 -5.73 28.24
CA PRO A 579 15.56 -5.66 29.50
C PRO A 579 14.62 -5.26 30.65
N ASP A 580 14.70 -5.99 31.77
CA ASP A 580 13.84 -5.85 32.94
C ASP A 580 12.32 -5.91 32.67
N GLY A 581 11.92 -6.47 31.52
CA GLY A 581 10.52 -6.50 31.07
C GLY A 581 9.96 -5.14 30.68
N LYS A 582 10.80 -4.11 30.52
CA LYS A 582 10.39 -2.76 30.15
C LYS A 582 10.50 -2.57 28.64
N THR A 583 9.35 -2.51 28.00
CA THR A 583 9.24 -2.19 26.56
C THR A 583 9.34 -0.70 26.34
N ILE A 584 9.53 -0.32 25.07
CA ILE A 584 9.45 1.08 24.67
C ILE A 584 8.11 1.69 25.13
N PRO A 585 8.11 2.85 25.78
CA PRO A 585 6.88 3.57 26.09
C PRO A 585 6.07 3.81 24.80
N LYS A 586 4.74 3.69 24.89
CA LYS A 586 3.86 4.07 23.77
C LYS A 586 4.06 5.52 23.35
N GLU A 587 4.43 6.36 24.31
CA GLU A 587 4.55 7.80 24.16
C GLU A 587 5.89 8.30 24.73
N GLY A 588 6.64 9.04 23.93
CA GLY A 588 7.80 9.85 24.35
C GLY A 588 7.59 11.34 24.06
N HIS A 589 8.57 12.18 24.37
CA HIS A 589 8.50 13.62 24.10
C HIS A 589 8.55 13.92 22.59
N MET A 590 9.42 13.23 21.83
CA MET A 590 9.56 13.41 20.38
C MET A 590 9.26 12.15 19.55
N TYR A 591 8.56 11.18 20.12
CA TYR A 591 8.09 10.02 19.37
C TYR A 591 6.77 9.45 19.90
N ASP A 592 6.06 8.73 19.03
CA ASP A 592 4.94 7.86 19.38
C ASP A 592 5.14 6.50 18.77
N VAL A 593 4.96 5.44 19.56
CA VAL A 593 4.91 4.08 19.04
C VAL A 593 3.45 3.79 18.67
N VAL A 594 3.20 3.72 17.38
CA VAL A 594 1.90 3.28 16.88
C VAL A 594 1.87 1.76 17.03
N ASP A 595 1.01 1.29 17.91
CA ASP A 595 0.69 -0.12 17.95
C ASP A 595 0.05 -0.53 16.62
N ALA A 596 0.89 -1.12 15.77
CA ALA A 596 0.47 -1.67 14.48
C ALA A 596 -0.48 -2.87 14.68
N SER A 597 -0.50 -3.44 15.89
CA SER A 597 -1.45 -4.47 16.26
C SER A 597 -2.66 -3.83 16.92
N ILE A 598 -3.83 -4.05 16.32
CA ILE A 598 -5.15 -3.81 16.93
C ILE A 598 -5.29 -4.62 18.24
N ASP A 599 -4.40 -5.59 18.48
CA ASP A 599 -4.50 -6.56 19.55
C ASP A 599 -3.84 -6.12 20.87
N SER A 600 -2.82 -5.25 20.91
CA SER A 600 -2.32 -4.74 22.21
C SER A 600 -3.38 -3.94 22.96
N ILE A 601 -4.20 -3.21 22.20
CA ILE A 601 -5.34 -2.44 22.67
C ILE A 601 -6.50 -3.37 23.07
N LEU A 602 -6.67 -4.50 22.37
CA LEU A 602 -7.65 -5.53 22.75
C LEU A 602 -7.24 -6.34 23.99
N ASP A 603 -5.96 -6.66 24.12
CA ASP A 603 -5.38 -7.41 25.23
C ASP A 603 -5.27 -6.54 26.50
N GLU A 604 -5.05 -5.22 26.37
CA GLU A 604 -5.20 -4.26 27.47
C GLU A 604 -6.66 -4.13 27.94
N MET A 605 -7.64 -4.34 27.07
CA MET A 605 -9.08 -4.27 27.41
C MET A 605 -9.68 -5.61 27.88
N ALA A 606 -8.98 -6.72 27.65
CA ALA A 606 -9.36 -8.05 28.14
C ALA A 606 -8.78 -8.37 29.53
N LYS A 607 -7.74 -7.63 29.95
CA LYS A 607 -7.23 -7.59 31.32
C LYS A 607 -7.99 -6.56 32.15
#